data_AF-A0A5R9LYI3-F1
#
_entry.id   AF-A0A5R9LYI3-F1
#
_cell.length_a   1.000
_cell.length_b   1.000
_cell.length_c   1.000
_cell.angle_alpha   90.00
_cell.angle_beta   90.00
_cell.angle_gamma   90.00
#
_symmetry.space_group_name_H-M   'P 1'
#
loop_
_entity.id
_entity.type
_entity.pdbx_description
1 polymer ?
#
loop_
_entity_poly.entity_id
_entity_poly.type
_entity_poly.pdbx_seq_one_letter_code
_entity_poly.pdbx_strand_id
1 'polypeptide(L)'
;MNGQKSSVASTRSGIAALEQAFSGIMRIRNDVNSTQHTLGSGYQGSDGGGFQKLLTAWDEQVDVILRNLDSMVDTLNQTMAKHNEQQGSTNQDIDSAFSRSEAAFKAITG
;
A
#
# COMPACT_ATOMS: atom_id res chain seq x y z
N MET A 1 -25.89 -3.68 18.50
CA MET A 1 -24.51 -3.95 18.99
C MET A 1 -23.70 -4.90 18.09
N ASN A 2 -24.28 -5.74 17.22
CA ASN A 2 -23.49 -6.65 16.36
C ASN A 2 -22.75 -5.98 15.18
N GLY A 3 -23.23 -4.85 14.64
CA GLY A 3 -22.60 -4.16 13.51
C GLY A 3 -21.22 -3.54 13.83
N GLN A 4 -21.02 -3.03 15.04
CA GLN A 4 -19.75 -2.39 15.45
C GLN A 4 -18.60 -3.40 15.61
N LYS A 5 -18.87 -4.56 16.21
CA LYS A 5 -17.87 -5.64 16.27
C LYS A 5 -17.49 -6.13 14.87
N SER A 6 -18.47 -6.17 13.96
CA SER A 6 -18.25 -6.52 12.56
C SER A 6 -17.37 -5.49 11.84
N SER A 7 -17.61 -4.18 12.02
CA SER A 7 -16.80 -3.12 11.40
C SER A 7 -15.33 -3.15 11.86
N VAL A 8 -15.07 -3.26 13.17
CA VAL A 8 -13.69 -3.36 13.69
C VAL A 8 -12.99 -4.63 13.19
N ALA A 9 -13.70 -5.75 13.11
CA ALA A 9 -13.15 -6.99 12.58
C ALA A 9 -12.80 -6.85 11.09
N SER A 10 -13.66 -6.23 10.29
CA SER A 10 -13.42 -5.95 8.87
C SER A 10 -12.25 -5.00 8.66
N THR A 11 -12.13 -3.93 9.45
CA THR A 11 -10.98 -3.00 9.36
C THR A 11 -9.66 -3.69 9.70
N ARG A 12 -9.62 -4.52 10.75
CA ARG A 12 -8.44 -5.32 11.08
C ARG A 12 -8.07 -6.32 9.98
N SER A 13 -9.07 -6.94 9.38
CA SER A 13 -8.87 -7.83 8.22
C SER A 13 -8.27 -7.08 7.04
N GLY A 14 -8.76 -5.86 6.76
CA GLY A 14 -8.22 -4.99 5.74
C GLY A 14 -6.76 -4.61 5.98
N ILE A 15 -6.41 -4.21 7.21
CA ILE A 15 -5.02 -3.91 7.60
C ILE A 15 -4.12 -5.12 7.34
N ALA A 16 -4.53 -6.30 7.81
CA ALA A 16 -3.75 -7.53 7.62
C ALA A 16 -3.54 -7.85 6.13
N ALA A 17 -4.54 -7.61 5.28
CA ALA A 17 -4.42 -7.80 3.83
C ALA A 17 -3.44 -6.80 3.20
N LEU A 18 -3.45 -5.54 3.64
CA LEU A 18 -2.52 -4.51 3.16
C LEU A 18 -1.07 -4.82 3.59
N GLU A 19 -0.85 -5.26 4.82
CA GLU A 19 0.47 -5.68 5.32
C GLU A 19 1.01 -6.90 4.57
N GLN A 20 0.14 -7.86 4.24
CA GLN A 20 0.51 -9.00 3.40
C GLN A 20 0.88 -8.57 1.98
N ALA A 21 0.10 -7.66 1.38
CA ALA A 21 0.40 -7.11 0.06
C ALA A 21 1.74 -6.37 0.05
N PHE A 22 2.00 -5.53 1.06
CA PHE A 22 3.26 -4.83 1.24
C PHE A 22 4.45 -5.81 1.29
N SER A 23 4.35 -6.84 2.12
CA SER A 23 5.38 -7.87 2.26
C SER A 23 5.61 -8.64 0.96
N GLY A 24 4.53 -8.96 0.24
CA GLY A 24 4.58 -9.62 -1.06
C GLY A 24 5.29 -8.78 -2.12
N ILE A 25 5.00 -7.48 -2.18
CA ILE A 25 5.63 -6.55 -3.12
C ILE A 25 7.11 -6.37 -2.79
N MET A 26 7.46 -6.19 -1.51
CA MET A 26 8.87 -6.12 -1.07
C MET A 26 9.67 -7.35 -1.49
N ARG A 27 9.07 -8.55 -1.38
CA ARG A 27 9.70 -9.79 -1.86
C ARG A 27 9.96 -9.75 -3.37
N ILE A 28 8.94 -9.38 -4.15
CA ILE A 28 9.05 -9.28 -5.62
C ILE A 28 10.12 -8.26 -6.02
N ARG A 29 10.18 -7.11 -5.32
CA ARG A 29 11.23 -6.09 -5.50
C ARG A 29 12.63 -6.66 -5.31
N ASN A 30 12.84 -7.42 -4.23
CA ASN A 30 14.13 -8.05 -3.97
C ASN A 30 14.49 -9.09 -5.05
N ASP A 31 13.53 -9.89 -5.51
CA ASP A 31 13.76 -10.89 -6.57
C ASP A 31 14.16 -10.22 -7.89
N VAL A 32 13.50 -9.12 -8.25
CA VAL A 32 13.83 -8.33 -9.46
C VAL A 32 15.21 -7.67 -9.33
N ASN A 33 15.53 -7.08 -8.18
CA ASN A 33 16.84 -6.47 -7.93
C ASN A 33 17.98 -7.49 -7.96
N SER A 34 17.75 -8.70 -7.44
CA SER A 34 18.71 -9.82 -7.52
C SER A 34 18.92 -10.28 -8.97
N THR A 35 17.83 -10.37 -9.73
CA THR A 35 17.86 -10.69 -11.16
C THR A 35 18.64 -9.62 -11.93
N GLN A 36 18.41 -8.34 -11.64
CA GLN A 36 19.16 -7.23 -12.23
C GLN A 36 20.66 -7.35 -11.97
N HIS A 37 21.06 -7.65 -10.74
CA HIS A 37 22.46 -7.79 -10.38
C HIS A 37 23.14 -8.91 -11.18
N THR A 38 22.42 -10.03 -11.35
CA THR A 38 22.87 -11.17 -12.15
C THR A 38 22.97 -10.80 -13.63
N LEU A 39 21.93 -10.17 -14.18
CA LEU A 39 21.86 -9.80 -15.61
C LEU A 39 22.81 -8.65 -15.97
N GLY A 40 23.02 -7.68 -15.10
CA GLY A 40 23.96 -6.57 -15.31
C GLY A 40 25.41 -7.01 -15.47
N SER A 41 25.77 -8.20 -14.96
CA SER A 41 27.06 -8.82 -15.22
C SER A 41 27.21 -9.40 -16.64
N GLY A 42 26.09 -9.76 -17.29
CA GLY A 42 26.06 -10.37 -18.62
C GLY A 42 25.65 -9.43 -19.76
N TYR A 43 24.83 -8.42 -19.50
CA TYR A 43 24.40 -7.43 -20.49
C TYR A 43 25.36 -6.22 -20.53
N GLN A 44 26.54 -6.40 -21.12
CA GLN A 44 27.43 -5.29 -21.48
C GLN A 44 26.97 -4.67 -22.83
N GLY A 45 26.81 -3.34 -22.91
CA GLY A 45 26.44 -2.63 -24.14
C GLY A 45 25.14 -1.81 -24.04
N SER A 46 24.60 -1.34 -25.18
CA SER A 46 23.40 -0.48 -25.21
C SER A 46 22.16 -1.13 -24.58
N ASP A 47 22.05 -2.45 -24.71
CA ASP A 47 20.89 -3.22 -24.28
C ASP A 47 20.82 -3.33 -22.75
N GLY A 48 21.98 -3.41 -22.08
CA GLY A 48 22.06 -3.36 -20.61
C GLY A 48 21.61 -2.00 -20.06
N GLY A 49 21.95 -0.91 -20.75
CA GLY A 49 21.51 0.43 -20.36
C GLY A 49 20.00 0.65 -20.50
N GLY A 50 19.37 0.10 -21.54
CA GLY A 50 17.91 0.15 -21.72
C GLY A 50 17.17 -0.67 -20.65
N PHE A 51 17.64 -1.88 -20.37
CA PHE A 51 17.06 -2.75 -19.36
C PHE A 51 17.20 -2.15 -17.94
N GLN A 52 18.34 -1.55 -17.63
CA GLN A 52 18.54 -0.86 -16.35
C GLN A 52 17.55 0.31 -16.16
N LYS A 53 17.31 1.12 -17.18
CA LYS A 53 16.32 2.21 -17.12
C LYS A 53 14.91 1.70 -16.87
N LEU A 54 14.52 0.62 -17.53
CA LEU A 54 13.21 -0.01 -17.32
C LEU A 54 13.05 -0.46 -15.87
N LEU A 55 14.06 -1.13 -15.31
CA LEU A 55 14.02 -1.60 -13.93
C LEU A 55 14.00 -0.45 -12.92
N THR A 56 14.77 0.62 -13.15
CA THR A 56 14.70 1.82 -12.30
C THR A 56 13.31 2.44 -12.32
N ALA A 57 12.69 2.61 -13.49
CA ALA A 57 11.33 3.15 -13.59
C ALA A 57 10.29 2.26 -12.90
N TRP A 58 10.44 0.93 -13.00
CA TRP A 58 9.59 -0.02 -12.29
C TRP A 58 9.77 0.08 -10.77
N ASP A 59 11.01 0.19 -10.29
CA ASP A 59 11.34 0.31 -8.86
C ASP A 59 10.73 1.59 -8.24
N GLU A 60 10.75 2.70 -8.97
CA GLU A 60 10.09 3.95 -8.58
C GLU A 60 8.56 3.79 -8.45
N GLN A 61 7.92 3.04 -9.36
CA GLN A 61 6.49 2.74 -9.27
C GLN A 61 6.16 1.85 -8.08
N VAL A 62 7.03 0.89 -7.77
CA VAL A 62 6.91 0.02 -6.59
C VAL A 62 6.98 0.86 -5.31
N ASP A 63 7.88 1.84 -5.23
CA ASP A 63 7.95 2.77 -4.10
C ASP A 63 6.65 3.55 -3.88
N VAL A 64 6.02 4.02 -4.95
CA VAL A 64 4.72 4.69 -4.87
C VAL A 64 3.64 3.75 -4.32
N ILE A 65 3.58 2.51 -4.81
CA ILE A 65 2.60 1.51 -4.33
C ILE A 65 2.81 1.22 -2.85
N LEU A 66 4.06 0.98 -2.42
CA LEU A 66 4.38 0.68 -1.03
C LEU A 66 3.99 1.84 -0.09
N ARG A 67 4.26 3.09 -0.48
CA ARG A 67 3.83 4.28 0.29
C ARG A 67 2.31 4.39 0.39
N ASN A 68 1.59 4.05 -0.68
CA ASN A 68 0.13 4.07 -0.66
C ASN A 68 -0.45 3.00 0.29
N LEU A 69 0.12 1.80 0.29
CA LEU A 69 -0.29 0.74 1.23
C LEU A 69 -0.06 1.16 2.68
N ASP A 70 1.11 1.72 2.98
CA ASP A 70 1.47 2.21 4.32
C ASP A 70 0.53 3.34 4.77
N SER A 71 0.28 4.33 3.91
CA SER A 71 -0.66 5.42 4.19
C SER A 71 -2.09 4.94 4.43
N MET A 72 -2.53 3.88 3.74
CA MET A 72 -3.84 3.26 3.98
C MET A 72 -3.89 2.56 5.33
N VAL A 73 -2.84 1.81 5.70
CA VAL A 73 -2.73 1.17 7.02
C VAL A 73 -2.81 2.22 8.13
N ASP A 74 -2.05 3.32 8.00
CA ASP A 74 -2.08 4.44 8.93
C ASP A 74 -3.48 5.06 9.04
N THR A 75 -4.14 5.29 7.90
CA THR A 75 -5.49 5.85 7.87
C THR A 75 -6.50 4.94 8.58
N LEU A 76 -6.43 3.63 8.35
CA LEU A 76 -7.31 2.66 9.00
C LEU A 76 -7.04 2.58 10.52
N ASN A 77 -5.77 2.58 10.94
CA ASN A 77 -5.38 2.62 12.34
C ASN A 77 -5.86 3.90 13.05
N GLN A 78 -5.65 5.06 12.43
CA GLN A 78 -6.14 6.35 12.96
C GLN A 78 -7.67 6.38 13.04
N THR A 79 -8.37 5.83 12.05
CA THR A 79 -9.83 5.75 12.06
C THR A 79 -10.32 4.85 13.20
N MET A 80 -9.67 3.73 13.45
CA MET A 80 -9.98 2.87 14.60
C MET A 80 -9.73 3.56 15.94
N ALA A 81 -8.61 4.28 16.08
CA ALA A 81 -8.29 5.04 17.28
C ALA A 81 -9.34 6.13 17.55
N LYS A 82 -9.67 6.94 16.53
CA LYS A 82 -10.72 7.96 16.59
C LYS A 82 -12.07 7.37 16.93
N HIS A 83 -12.47 6.26 16.33
CA HIS A 83 -13.72 5.59 16.66
C HIS A 83 -13.76 5.05 18.11
N ASN A 84 -12.62 4.68 18.69
CA ASN A 84 -12.55 4.31 20.11
C ASN A 84 -12.63 5.56 21.03
N GLU A 85 -12.05 6.69 20.63
CA GLU A 85 -12.14 7.97 21.35
C GLU A 85 -13.54 8.60 21.26
N GLN A 86 -14.12 8.61 20.05
CA GLN A 86 -15.49 9.03 19.73
C GLN A 86 -16.53 7.95 20.08
N GLN A 87 -16.18 6.82 20.70
CA GLN A 87 -17.18 5.92 21.28
C GLN A 87 -17.84 6.51 22.55
N GLY A 88 -17.42 7.70 22.98
CA GLY A 88 -18.26 8.62 23.76
C GLY A 88 -19.31 9.41 22.95
N SER A 89 -19.24 9.43 21.61
CA SER A 89 -20.06 10.24 20.68
C SER A 89 -19.96 9.85 19.17
N THR A 90 -20.81 8.91 18.71
CA THR A 90 -21.55 8.92 17.41
C THR A 90 -20.97 8.34 16.08
N ASN A 91 -21.86 7.79 15.24
CA ASN A 91 -21.72 6.91 14.04
C ASN A 91 -21.27 7.53 12.68
N GLN A 92 -20.83 8.79 12.58
CA GLN A 92 -20.63 9.46 11.27
C GLN A 92 -19.30 9.14 10.55
N ASP A 93 -18.37 8.43 11.18
CA ASP A 93 -16.98 8.38 10.71
C ASP A 93 -16.70 7.38 9.58
N ILE A 94 -17.55 6.35 9.39
CA ILE A 94 -17.31 5.29 8.41
C ILE A 94 -17.49 5.80 6.97
N ASP A 95 -18.59 6.52 6.69
CA ASP A 95 -18.85 7.10 5.37
C ASP A 95 -17.78 8.15 5.00
N SER A 96 -17.22 8.81 6.02
CA SER A 96 -16.11 9.75 5.86
C SER A 96 -14.81 9.04 5.48
N ALA A 97 -14.50 7.90 6.10
CA ALA A 97 -13.29 7.13 5.80
C ALA A 97 -13.31 6.55 4.37
N PHE A 98 -14.46 6.04 3.92
CA PHE A 98 -14.65 5.57 2.54
C PHE A 98 -14.40 6.71 1.53
N SER A 99 -15.05 7.85 1.74
CA SER A 99 -14.91 9.02 0.86
C SER A 99 -13.48 9.55 0.79
N ARG A 100 -12.72 9.51 1.91
CA ARG A 100 -11.31 9.91 1.95
C ARG A 100 -10.40 8.94 1.21
N SER A 101 -10.65 7.64 1.32
CA SER A 101 -9.88 6.62 0.61
C SER A 101 -10.06 6.73 -0.90
N GLU A 102 -11.30 6.97 -1.36
CA GLU A 102 -11.60 7.18 -2.77
C GLU A 102 -10.99 8.48 -3.32
N ALA A 103 -10.99 9.55 -2.52
CA ALA A 103 -10.32 10.80 -2.86
C ALA A 103 -8.79 10.66 -2.93
N ALA A 104 -8.19 9.92 -1.99
CA ALA A 104 -6.77 9.62 -2.00
C ALA A 104 -6.41 8.85 -3.28
N PHE A 105 -7.13 7.77 -3.59
CA PHE A 105 -6.91 6.97 -4.79
C PHE A 105 -7.00 7.81 -6.08
N LYS A 106 -8.06 8.61 -6.25
CA LYS A 106 -8.22 9.49 -7.41
C LYS A 106 -7.11 10.53 -7.57
N ALA A 107 -6.53 11.02 -6.49
CA ALA A 107 -5.45 12.01 -6.55
C ALA A 107 -4.12 11.43 -7.07
N ILE A 108 -3.92 10.10 -6.98
CA ILE A 108 -2.68 9.43 -7.38
C ILE A 108 -2.81 8.71 -8.73
N THR A 109 -4.04 8.42 -9.16
CA THR A 109 -4.33 7.76 -10.44
C THR A 109 -4.79 8.72 -11.54
N GLY A 110 -4.61 10.03 -11.34
CA GLY A 110 -5.02 11.09 -12.28
C GLY A 110 -4.63 10.84 -13.72
#